data_AF-A0A8S3ES73-F1
#
_entry.id   AF-A0A8S3ES73-F1
#
_cell.length_a   1.000
_cell.length_b   1.000
_cell.length_c   1.000
_cell.angle_alpha   90.00
_cell.angle_beta   90.00
_cell.angle_gamma   90.00
#
_symmetry.space_group_name_H-M   'P 1'
#
loop_
_entity.id
_entity.type
_entity.pdbx_description
1 polymer ?
#
loop_
_entity_poly.entity_id
_entity_poly.type
_entity_poly.pdbx_seq_one_letter_code
_entity_poly.pdbx_strand_id
1 'polypeptide(L)'
;MTRGETVTKLNMISEAQQTRDAMAKSLYSRLFDWIIYGLNRYFRTDLEYEPRSIVDIHKQHEKDLLKKKLSLLQETDEESCKKIRNNGLCSISLLDLFGFETFESNSYEQLCINIANEQLQYFFRQHTFAWEMKEYENEQIEKTG
;
A
#
# COMPACT_ATOMS: atom_id res chain seq x y z
N MET A 1 14.74 29.63 16.60
CA MET A 1 13.32 29.88 16.25
C MET A 1 13.18 31.34 15.85
N THR A 2 13.04 31.65 14.57
CA THR A 2 12.70 32.99 14.06
C THR A 2 11.19 33.05 13.86
N ARG A 3 10.47 33.53 14.88
CA ARG A 3 9.00 33.55 14.89
C ARG A 3 8.54 34.95 14.47
N GLY A 4 8.21 35.11 13.18
CA GLY A 4 7.56 36.33 12.65
C GLY A 4 8.40 37.22 11.73
N GLU A 5 9.68 36.92 11.53
CA GLU A 5 10.54 37.67 10.59
C GLU A 5 10.43 37.09 9.17
N THR A 6 10.12 37.93 8.19
CA THR A 6 10.15 37.54 6.77
C THR A 6 11.60 37.55 6.30
N VAL A 7 12.24 36.38 6.28
CA VAL A 7 13.58 36.22 5.74
C VAL A 7 13.48 35.96 4.24
N THR A 8 13.71 36.98 3.43
CA THR A 8 13.90 36.84 1.98
C THR A 8 15.31 36.33 1.69
N LYS A 9 15.44 35.02 1.48
CA LYS A 9 16.67 34.40 0.95
C LYS A 9 16.59 34.38 -0.58
N LEU A 10 17.66 34.81 -1.26
CA LEU A 10 17.80 34.60 -2.69
C LEU A 10 18.09 33.12 -2.92
N ASN A 11 17.21 32.43 -3.63
CA ASN A 11 17.36 31.00 -3.90
C ASN A 11 18.49 30.76 -4.90
N MET A 12 19.31 29.74 -4.63
CA MET A 12 20.21 29.20 -5.65
C MET A 12 19.41 28.51 -6.76
N ILE A 13 19.99 28.37 -7.95
CA ILE A 13 19.35 27.73 -9.11
C ILE A 13 18.82 26.33 -8.74
N SER A 14 19.58 25.56 -7.95
CA SER A 14 19.19 24.24 -7.46
C SER A 14 17.96 24.27 -6.54
N GLU A 15 17.90 25.22 -5.60
CA GLU A 15 16.74 25.39 -4.70
C GLU A 15 15.48 25.79 -5.48
N ALA A 16 15.64 26.66 -6.49
CA ALA A 16 14.54 27.06 -7.37
C ALA A 16 14.01 25.89 -8.22
N GLN A 17 14.91 25.05 -8.76
CA GLN A 17 14.54 23.84 -9.50
C GLN A 17 13.80 22.84 -8.60
N GLN A 18 14.32 22.56 -7.40
CA GLN A 18 13.65 21.67 -6.45
C GLN A 18 12.25 22.16 -6.07
N THR A 19 12.10 23.47 -5.86
CA THR A 19 10.79 24.07 -5.55
C THR A 19 9.80 23.89 -6.71
N ARG A 20 10.24 24.14 -7.94
CA ARG A 20 9.41 23.94 -9.14
C ARG A 20 8.99 22.47 -9.28
N ASP A 21 9.94 21.55 -9.12
CA ASP A 21 9.69 20.12 -9.30
C ASP A 21 8.76 19.59 -8.19
N ALA A 22 8.90 20.09 -6.96
CA ALA A 22 7.99 19.78 -5.86
C ALA A 22 6.56 20.29 -6.14
N MET A 23 6.41 21.50 -6.67
CA MET A 23 5.11 22.03 -7.09
C MET A 23 4.48 21.18 -8.20
N ALA A 24 5.27 20.79 -9.21
CA ALA A 24 4.82 19.92 -10.28
C ALA A 24 4.36 18.55 -9.77
N LYS A 25 5.14 17.92 -8.87
CA LYS A 25 4.77 16.66 -8.20
C LYS A 25 3.45 16.79 -7.43
N SER A 26 3.26 17.89 -6.70
CA SER A 26 2.03 18.15 -5.94
C SER A 26 0.80 18.29 -6.83
N LEU A 27 0.91 19.05 -7.92
CA LEU A 27 -0.18 19.22 -8.90
C LEU A 27 -0.52 17.89 -9.57
N TYR A 28 0.50 17.15 -10.01
CA TYR A 28 0.31 15.85 -10.65
C TYR A 28 -0.35 14.85 -9.71
N SER A 29 0.11 14.75 -8.46
CA SER A 29 -0.48 13.87 -7.45
C SER A 29 -1.98 14.17 -7.23
N ARG A 30 -2.36 15.44 -7.11
CA ARG A 30 -3.77 15.85 -6.96
C ARG A 30 -4.62 15.53 -8.19
N LEU A 31 -4.06 15.70 -9.39
CA LEU A 31 -4.74 15.38 -10.63
C LEU A 31 -4.96 13.87 -10.76
N PHE A 32 -3.92 13.08 -10.47
CA PHE A 32 -3.99 11.63 -10.49
C PHE A 32 -5.07 11.11 -9.53
N ASP A 33 -5.10 11.61 -8.30
CA ASP A 33 -6.14 11.26 -7.31
C ASP A 33 -7.55 11.54 -7.84
N TRP A 34 -7.73 12.70 -8.49
CA TRP A 34 -9.02 13.07 -9.06
C TRP A 34 -9.45 12.15 -10.21
N ILE A 35 -8.51 11.77 -11.09
CA ILE A 35 -8.77 10.83 -12.19
C ILE A 35 -9.15 9.45 -11.63
N ILE A 36 -8.36 8.92 -10.69
CA ILE A 36 -8.64 7.61 -10.08
C ILE A 36 -9.99 7.60 -9.36
N TYR A 37 -10.30 8.67 -8.63
CA TYR A 37 -11.61 8.83 -8.00
C TYR A 37 -12.75 8.79 -9.04
N GLY A 38 -12.60 9.54 -10.14
CA GLY A 38 -13.58 9.58 -11.22
C GLY A 38 -13.77 8.22 -11.90
N LEU A 39 -12.67 7.54 -12.26
CA LEU A 39 -12.69 6.22 -12.88
C LEU A 39 -13.34 5.19 -11.96
N ASN A 40 -12.92 5.14 -10.68
CA ASN A 40 -13.46 4.19 -9.71
C ASN A 40 -14.96 4.42 -9.46
N ARG A 41 -15.43 5.68 -9.48
CA ARG A 41 -16.86 6.00 -9.41
C ARG A 41 -17.63 5.54 -10.65
N TYR A 42 -17.03 5.64 -11.83
CA TYR A 42 -17.68 5.24 -13.09
C TYR A 42 -17.75 3.71 -13.27
N PHE A 43 -16.69 2.98 -12.91
CA PHE A 43 -16.58 1.54 -13.15
C PHE A 43 -17.39 0.65 -12.20
N ARG A 44 -18.08 1.19 -11.19
CA ARG A 44 -18.78 0.38 -10.17
C ARG A 44 -20.29 0.55 -10.28
N THR A 45 -21.01 -0.53 -10.62
CA THR A 45 -22.48 -0.55 -10.68
C THR A 45 -23.15 -1.14 -9.43
N ASP A 46 -22.58 -2.13 -8.73
CA ASP A 46 -23.38 -2.95 -7.78
C ASP A 46 -22.70 -3.39 -6.47
N LEU A 47 -21.62 -2.74 -6.02
CA LEU A 47 -20.96 -3.09 -4.75
C LEU A 47 -20.91 -1.86 -3.84
N GLU A 48 -21.29 -2.01 -2.57
CA GLU A 48 -21.19 -1.00 -1.49
C GLU A 48 -19.72 -0.58 -1.24
N TYR A 49 -19.10 0.06 -2.23
CA TYR A 49 -17.73 0.54 -2.19
C TYR A 49 -17.74 2.06 -2.32
N GLU A 50 -17.48 2.75 -1.22
CA GLU A 50 -17.24 4.20 -1.24
C GLU A 50 -15.90 4.48 -1.92
N PRO A 51 -15.87 5.15 -3.08
CA PRO A 51 -14.64 5.48 -3.79
C PRO A 51 -13.78 6.38 -2.90
N ARG A 52 -12.57 5.93 -2.59
CA ARG A 52 -11.62 6.63 -1.70
C ARG A 52 -10.47 7.21 -2.51
N SER A 53 -10.11 8.46 -2.22
CA SER A 53 -8.83 9.02 -2.66
C SER A 53 -7.69 8.22 -2.02
N ILE A 54 -6.50 8.22 -2.62
CA ILE A 54 -5.31 7.56 -2.06
C ILE A 54 -5.02 8.03 -0.62
N VAL A 55 -5.31 9.31 -0.34
CA VAL A 55 -5.17 9.91 1.01
C VAL A 55 -6.16 9.30 2.01
N ASP A 56 -7.36 8.94 1.55
CA ASP A 56 -8.39 8.31 2.37
C ASP A 56 -8.11 6.81 2.59
N ILE A 57 -7.47 6.15 1.61
CA ILE A 57 -7.03 4.75 1.73
C ILE A 57 -6.03 4.61 2.90
N HIS A 58 -5.05 5.52 3.02
CA HIS A 58 -4.06 5.45 4.10
C HIS A 58 -4.67 5.64 5.50
N LYS A 59 -5.58 6.61 5.67
CA LYS A 59 -6.27 6.83 6.96
C LYS A 59 -7.19 5.66 7.34
N GLN A 60 -7.81 5.04 6.35
CA GLN A 60 -8.70 3.91 6.59
C GLN A 60 -7.91 2.63 6.89
N HIS A 61 -6.79 2.38 6.20
CA HIS A 61 -5.93 1.23 6.48
C HIS A 61 -5.46 1.22 7.94
N GLU A 62 -5.08 2.37 8.50
CA GLU A 62 -4.70 2.47 9.92
C GLU A 62 -5.86 2.11 10.86
N LYS A 63 -7.08 2.61 10.56
CA LYS A 63 -8.30 2.24 11.32
C LYS A 63 -8.64 0.77 11.19
N ASP A 64 -8.49 0.19 10.00
CA ASP A 64 -8.77 -1.22 9.73
C ASP A 64 -7.73 -2.13 10.40
N LEU A 65 -6.46 -1.71 10.44
CA LEU A 65 -5.41 -2.39 11.18
C LEU A 65 -5.74 -2.41 12.68
N LEU A 66 -6.24 -1.29 13.22
CA LEU A 66 -6.66 -1.18 14.62
C LEU A 66 -7.89 -2.07 14.90
N LYS A 67 -8.86 -2.08 13.99
CA LYS A 67 -10.09 -2.88 14.10
C LYS A 67 -9.78 -4.38 14.01
N LYS A 68 -8.86 -4.77 13.13
CA LYS A 68 -8.37 -6.14 12.98
C LYS A 68 -7.55 -6.57 14.20
N LYS A 69 -6.75 -5.67 14.77
CA LYS A 69 -6.02 -5.91 16.03
C LYS A 69 -6.97 -6.07 17.22
N LEU A 70 -8.10 -5.35 17.21
CA LEU A 70 -9.16 -5.47 18.21
C LEU A 70 -9.94 -6.79 18.06
N SER A 71 -10.21 -7.24 16.83
CA SER A 71 -10.90 -8.52 16.57
C SER A 71 -10.01 -9.75 16.76
N LEU A 72 -8.70 -9.64 16.49
CA LEU A 72 -7.71 -10.68 16.78
C LEU A 72 -7.59 -11.02 18.26
N LEU A 73 -8.06 -10.13 19.15
CA LEU A 73 -8.15 -10.37 20.59
C LEU A 73 -9.45 -11.08 21.00
N GLN A 74 -10.38 -11.37 20.06
CA GLN A 74 -11.71 -11.90 20.39
C GLN A 74 -12.23 -13.11 19.56
N GLU A 75 -11.62 -13.55 18.46
CA GLU A 75 -12.17 -14.67 17.65
C GLU A 75 -11.13 -15.70 17.19
N THR A 76 -11.52 -16.98 17.21
CA THR A 76 -10.78 -18.14 16.68
C THR A 76 -11.01 -18.31 15.18
N ASP A 77 -10.01 -18.82 14.45
CA ASP A 77 -9.88 -18.82 12.98
C ASP A 77 -11.06 -19.38 12.15
N GLU A 78 -12.02 -20.09 12.75
CA GLU A 78 -13.12 -20.76 12.04
C GLU A 78 -14.32 -19.85 11.71
N GLU A 79 -14.59 -18.79 12.47
CA GLU A 79 -15.75 -17.92 12.25
C GLU A 79 -15.54 -16.90 11.12
N SER A 80 -14.28 -16.50 10.88
CA SER A 80 -13.91 -15.53 9.85
C SER A 80 -14.20 -16.02 8.43
N CYS A 81 -13.94 -17.30 8.15
CA CYS A 81 -14.19 -17.91 6.83
C CYS A 81 -15.68 -18.11 6.51
N LYS A 82 -16.53 -18.39 7.51
CA LYS A 82 -17.99 -18.58 7.29
C LYS A 82 -18.71 -17.26 6.99
N LYS A 83 -18.22 -16.14 7.53
CA LYS A 83 -18.79 -14.80 7.32
C LYS A 83 -18.56 -14.29 5.89
N ILE A 84 -17.42 -14.62 5.30
CA ILE A 84 -17.06 -14.25 3.92
C ILE A 84 -17.93 -15.00 2.89
N ARG A 85 -18.23 -16.28 3.14
CA ARG A 85 -19.05 -17.10 2.23
C ARG A 85 -20.52 -16.67 2.15
N ASN A 86 -21.06 -16.07 3.22
CA ASN A 86 -22.45 -15.61 3.26
C ASN A 86 -22.69 -14.26 2.56
N ASN A 87 -21.63 -13.50 2.21
CA ASN A 87 -21.73 -12.18 1.59
C ASN A 87 -21.44 -12.15 0.08
N GLY A 88 -21.27 -13.28 -0.59
CA GLY A 88 -21.19 -13.36 -2.07
C GLY A 88 -20.02 -12.63 -2.76
N LEU A 89 -19.20 -11.85 -2.04
CA LEU A 89 -18.01 -11.21 -2.59
C LEU A 89 -16.84 -12.19 -2.61
N CYS A 90 -16.68 -12.90 -3.71
CA CYS A 90 -15.37 -13.41 -4.10
C CYS A 90 -14.67 -12.33 -4.92
N SER A 91 -13.68 -11.64 -4.34
CA SER A 91 -12.88 -10.64 -5.05
C SER A 91 -11.49 -11.17 -5.35
N ILE A 92 -11.10 -11.12 -6.63
CA ILE A 92 -9.71 -11.36 -7.06
C ILE A 92 -9.04 -9.99 -7.22
N SER A 93 -7.85 -9.84 -6.64
CA SER A 93 -7.04 -8.61 -6.75
C SER A 93 -5.74 -8.93 -7.46
N LEU A 94 -5.38 -8.10 -8.44
CA LEU A 94 -4.07 -8.12 -9.07
C LEU A 94 -3.24 -6.98 -8.51
N LEU A 95 -1.96 -7.25 -8.27
CA LEU A 95 -1.00 -6.27 -7.79
C LEU A 95 -0.03 -5.95 -8.92
N ASP A 96 -0.03 -4.68 -9.36
CA ASP A 96 0.92 -4.13 -10.32
C ASP A 96 1.77 -3.08 -9.59
N LEU A 97 3.08 -3.30 -9.56
CA LEU A 97 4.05 -2.46 -8.84
C LEU A 97 5.29 -2.25 -9.70
N PHE A 98 5.95 -1.11 -9.49
CA PHE A 98 7.24 -0.84 -10.09
C PHE A 98 8.31 -1.82 -9.60
N GLY A 99 9.21 -2.24 -10.50
CA GLY A 99 10.31 -3.15 -10.19
C GLY A 99 11.41 -2.52 -9.34
N PHE A 100 12.42 -3.32 -8.99
CA PHE A 100 13.60 -2.83 -8.27
C PHE A 100 14.50 -2.07 -9.25
N GLU A 101 14.73 -0.79 -8.99
CA GLU A 101 15.56 0.07 -9.84
C GLU A 101 16.70 0.70 -9.03
N THR A 102 17.86 0.84 -9.69
CA THR A 102 19.06 1.44 -9.12
C THR A 102 19.55 2.53 -10.06
N PHE A 103 19.40 3.78 -9.64
CA PHE A 103 19.89 4.95 -10.37
C PHE A 103 21.19 5.50 -9.78
N GLU A 104 21.86 6.39 -10.52
CA GLU A 104 23.05 7.12 -10.04
C GLU A 104 22.74 7.98 -8.80
N SER A 105 21.52 8.53 -8.72
CA SER A 105 20.99 9.21 -7.55
C SER A 105 19.57 8.72 -7.28
N ASN A 106 19.38 8.03 -6.15
CA ASN A 106 18.08 7.51 -5.73
C ASN A 106 17.41 8.52 -4.80
N SER A 107 16.24 9.02 -5.20
CA SER A 107 15.45 9.91 -4.36
C SER A 107 14.66 9.13 -3.31
N TYR A 108 14.00 9.85 -2.39
CA TYR A 108 13.12 9.26 -1.39
C TYR A 108 12.03 8.37 -2.00
N GLU A 109 11.47 8.76 -3.14
CA GLU A 109 10.45 7.97 -3.83
C GLU A 109 10.98 6.59 -4.27
N GLN A 110 12.21 6.54 -4.77
CA GLN A 110 12.83 5.26 -5.17
C GLN A 110 13.11 4.37 -3.96
N LEU A 111 13.55 4.97 -2.84
CA LEU A 111 13.71 4.24 -1.58
C LEU A 111 12.37 3.61 -1.15
N CYS A 112 11.26 4.34 -1.23
CA CYS A 112 9.93 3.80 -0.91
C CYS A 112 9.54 2.63 -1.82
N ILE A 113 9.82 2.73 -3.13
CA ILE A 113 9.56 1.64 -4.09
C ILE A 113 10.38 0.40 -3.73
N ASN A 114 11.69 0.57 -3.54
CA ASN A 114 12.60 -0.53 -3.24
C ASN A 114 12.26 -1.22 -1.91
N ILE A 115 11.90 -0.46 -0.88
CA ILE A 115 11.45 -1.01 0.40
C ILE A 115 10.12 -1.78 0.22
N ALA A 116 9.15 -1.23 -0.52
CA ALA A 116 7.88 -1.93 -0.75
C ALA A 116 8.10 -3.28 -1.46
N ASN A 117 9.01 -3.31 -2.45
CA ASN A 117 9.40 -4.53 -3.15
C ASN A 117 10.08 -5.54 -2.22
N GLU A 118 10.98 -5.10 -1.35
CA GLU A 118 11.61 -5.97 -0.36
C GLU A 118 10.59 -6.60 0.60
N GLN A 119 9.63 -5.81 1.09
CA GLN A 119 8.57 -6.30 1.98
C GLN A 119 7.65 -7.32 1.28
N LEU A 120 7.30 -7.07 0.01
CA LEU A 120 6.51 -8.01 -0.76
C LEU A 120 7.25 -9.33 -0.96
N GLN A 121 8.54 -9.26 -1.30
CA GLN A 121 9.40 -10.45 -1.46
C GLN A 121 9.54 -11.22 -0.14
N TYR A 122 9.63 -10.51 0.99
CA TYR A 122 9.63 -11.13 2.32
C TYR A 122 8.33 -11.88 2.61
N PHE A 123 7.17 -11.22 2.39
CA PHE A 123 5.86 -11.84 2.58
C PHE A 123 5.66 -13.07 1.69
N PHE A 124 6.01 -12.97 0.40
CA PHE A 124 5.90 -14.09 -0.53
C PHE A 124 6.73 -15.29 -0.07
N ARG A 125 7.98 -15.06 0.35
CA ARG A 125 8.83 -16.12 0.90
C ARG A 125 8.16 -16.80 2.08
N GLN A 126 7.71 -16.05 3.09
CA GLN A 126 7.06 -16.64 4.26
C GLN A 126 5.82 -17.47 3.89
N HIS A 127 4.99 -16.96 2.99
CA HIS A 127 3.77 -17.63 2.58
C HIS A 127 4.06 -18.90 1.78
N THR A 128 4.93 -18.82 0.78
CA THR A 128 5.32 -19.97 -0.05
C THR A 128 5.96 -21.05 0.82
N PHE A 129 6.88 -20.71 1.72
CA PHE A 129 7.48 -21.69 2.63
C PHE A 129 6.45 -22.30 3.60
N ALA A 130 5.53 -21.50 4.16
CA ALA A 130 4.48 -22.03 5.02
C ALA A 130 3.54 -22.99 4.26
N TRP A 131 3.24 -22.68 2.99
CA TRP A 131 2.44 -23.54 2.12
C TRP A 131 3.16 -24.84 1.79
N GLU A 132 4.44 -24.79 1.41
CA GLU A 132 5.25 -25.99 1.19
C GLU A 132 5.29 -26.86 2.45
N MET A 133 5.54 -26.27 3.62
CA MET A 133 5.57 -26.98 4.90
C MET A 133 4.26 -27.67 5.25
N LYS A 134 3.13 -27.05 4.91
CA LYS A 134 1.79 -27.62 5.09
C LYS A 134 1.52 -28.77 4.12
N GLU A 135 2.01 -28.66 2.88
CA GLU A 135 1.88 -29.74 1.91
C GLU A 135 2.70 -30.97 2.33
N TYR A 136 3.93 -30.78 2.83
CA TYR A 136 4.71 -31.89 3.40
C TYR A 136 4.01 -32.58 4.58
N GLU A 137 3.25 -31.84 5.40
CA GLU A 137 2.44 -32.40 6.49
C GLU A 137 1.23 -33.19 5.97
N ASN A 138 0.57 -32.68 4.91
CA ASN A 138 -0.52 -33.38 4.24
C ASN A 138 -0.06 -34.67 3.56
N GLU A 139 1.16 -34.67 3.01
CA GLU A 139 1.78 -35.81 2.33
C GLU A 139 2.53 -36.76 3.29
N GLN A 140 2.58 -36.45 4.59
CA GLN A 140 3.29 -37.21 5.64
C GLN A 140 4.78 -37.46 5.36
N ILE A 141 5.46 -36.49 4.74
CA ILE A 141 6.88 -36.60 4.41
C ILE A 141 7.72 -36.08 5.59
N GLU A 142 8.65 -36.90 6.08
CA GLU A 142 9.55 -36.56 7.19
C GLU A 142 10.53 -35.44 6.77
N LYS A 143 10.56 -34.35 7.53
CA LYS A 143 11.42 -33.19 7.26
C LYS A 143 12.84 -33.47 7.79
N THR A 144 13.81 -33.76 6.93
CA THR A 144 15.23 -33.81 7.31
C THR A 144 15.82 -32.40 7.34
N GLY A 145 16.48 -32.08 8.47
CA GLY A 145 17.07 -30.76 8.78
C GLY A 145 18.48 -30.56 8.24
#